data_AF-A0A401W7Y8-F1
#
_entry.id   AF-A0A401W7Y8-F1
#
_cell.length_a   1.000
_cell.length_b   1.000
_cell.length_c   1.000
_cell.angle_alpha   90.00
_cell.angle_beta   90.00
_cell.angle_gamma   90.00
#
_symmetry.space_group_name_H-M   'P 1'
#
loop_
_entity.id
_entity.type
_entity.pdbx_description
1 polymer ?
#
loop_
_entity_poly.entity_id
_entity_poly.type
_entity_poly.pdbx_seq_one_letter_code
_entity_poly.pdbx_strand_id
1 'polypeptide(L)'
;MDEKRSPLSDRWFLDQIAVVMQQFQRAQPDSQVPDTPGAPGAPGAPGAPRHSGHEDLTARAARLSAQRARLEQEEAALQADVERLNHALAPTPAAGSGSAPRPARSTPVPHLDISADDLTLTEAGRIRRAYKITEAALPRLVLEAAADGLDTPAIARDLAVTPSYVYRILRERVRYSWRLDVRDGGTWTVRSSGQDVVDRALGSDTRLAEKLLAESGADRVLLWEGARTTDAQATLDLARPELGPPRPEGR
;
A
#
# COMPACT_ATOMS: atom_id res chain seq x y z
N MET A 1 -12.26 18.96 9.31
CA MET A 1 -11.05 18.15 9.46
C MET A 1 -11.18 17.04 8.45
N ASP A 2 -10.63 17.25 7.26
CA ASP A 2 -10.67 16.28 6.16
C ASP A 2 -9.64 15.19 6.40
N GLU A 3 -10.11 13.99 6.74
CA GLU A 3 -9.31 12.78 6.63
C GLU A 3 -9.02 12.54 5.15
N LYS A 4 -7.75 12.75 4.76
CA LYS A 4 -7.23 12.27 3.48
C LYS A 4 -7.34 10.75 3.45
N ARG A 5 -8.45 10.22 2.93
CA ARG A 5 -8.60 8.80 2.63
C ARG A 5 -7.51 8.42 1.64
N SER A 6 -6.64 7.52 2.06
CA SER A 6 -5.56 7.01 1.22
C SER A 6 -6.18 6.12 0.14
N PRO A 7 -5.80 6.25 -1.14
CA PRO A 7 -6.35 5.41 -2.22
C PRO A 7 -6.06 3.91 -2.02
N LEU A 8 -5.15 3.57 -1.10
CA LEU A 8 -4.83 2.21 -0.67
C LEU A 8 -5.83 1.60 0.33
N SER A 9 -6.75 2.40 0.86
CA SER A 9 -7.85 1.95 1.75
C SER A 9 -9.19 1.77 1.03
N ASP A 10 -9.27 2.14 -0.26
CA ASP A 10 -10.46 1.88 -1.07
C ASP A 10 -10.45 0.43 -1.55
N ARG A 11 -11.34 -0.39 -0.97
CA ARG A 11 -11.61 -1.77 -1.41
C ARG A 11 -11.89 -1.86 -2.91
N TRP A 12 -12.52 -0.82 -3.48
CA TRP A 12 -12.75 -0.72 -4.91
C TRP A 12 -11.44 -0.71 -5.73
N PHE A 13 -10.41 0.01 -5.28
CA PHE A 13 -9.12 0.10 -5.99
C PHE A 13 -8.35 -1.23 -5.96
N LEU A 14 -8.41 -1.94 -4.83
CA LEU A 14 -7.78 -3.27 -4.70
C LEU A 14 -8.51 -4.32 -5.54
N ASP A 15 -9.84 -4.28 -5.61
CA ASP A 15 -10.64 -5.18 -6.43
C ASP A 15 -10.40 -4.95 -7.94
N GLN A 16 -10.25 -3.68 -8.38
CA GLN A 16 -9.92 -3.36 -9.78
C GLN A 16 -8.55 -3.90 -10.21
N ILE A 17 -7.57 -3.90 -9.30
CA ILE A 17 -6.22 -4.39 -9.58
C ILE A 17 -6.19 -5.92 -9.76
N ALA A 18 -6.95 -6.65 -8.94
CA ALA A 18 -7.01 -8.12 -9.01
C ALA A 18 -7.59 -8.61 -10.35
N VAL A 19 -8.59 -7.91 -10.89
CA VAL A 19 -9.21 -8.23 -12.20
C VAL A 19 -8.21 -8.11 -13.35
N VAL A 20 -7.49 -6.99 -13.41
CA VAL A 20 -6.55 -6.71 -14.50
C VAL A 20 -5.41 -7.72 -14.52
N MET A 21 -4.98 -8.19 -13.34
CA MET A 21 -3.92 -9.19 -13.22
C MET A 21 -4.34 -10.58 -13.70
N GLN A 22 -5.57 -10.99 -13.43
CA GLN A 22 -6.07 -12.31 -13.81
C GLN A 22 -6.26 -12.45 -15.34
N GLN A 23 -6.53 -11.35 -16.03
CA GLN A 23 -6.71 -11.32 -17.48
C GLN A 23 -5.38 -11.29 -18.24
N PHE A 24 -4.39 -10.55 -17.75
CA PHE A 24 -3.06 -10.49 -18.36
C PHE A 24 -2.37 -11.87 -18.40
N GLN A 25 -2.62 -12.74 -17.41
CA GLN A 25 -2.08 -14.09 -17.38
C GLN A 25 -2.72 -15.05 -18.39
N ARG A 26 -3.99 -14.82 -18.78
CA ARG A 26 -4.64 -15.65 -19.82
C ARG A 26 -4.19 -15.29 -21.23
N ALA A 27 -3.56 -14.13 -21.42
CA ALA A 27 -3.20 -13.58 -22.73
C ALA A 27 -1.73 -13.81 -23.13
N GLN A 28 -0.90 -14.50 -22.33
CA GLN A 28 0.49 -14.77 -22.72
C GLN A 28 0.64 -16.11 -23.46
N PRO A 29 1.04 -16.12 -24.76
CA PRO A 29 1.53 -17.32 -25.41
C PRO A 29 2.99 -17.61 -25.01
N ASP A 30 3.31 -18.89 -24.83
CA ASP A 30 4.66 -19.40 -24.50
C ASP A 30 5.72 -18.82 -25.44
N SER A 31 6.64 -18.02 -24.92
CA SER A 31 7.78 -17.48 -25.68
C SER A 31 9.05 -18.30 -25.42
N GLN A 32 9.35 -19.20 -26.35
CA GLN A 32 10.73 -19.64 -26.60
C GLN A 32 11.51 -18.49 -27.26
N VAL A 33 12.73 -18.24 -26.80
CA VAL A 33 13.64 -17.21 -27.31
C VAL A 33 14.88 -17.87 -27.92
N PRO A 34 15.32 -17.51 -29.16
CA PRO A 34 16.67 -17.76 -29.61
C PRO A 34 17.57 -16.53 -29.42
N ASP A 35 18.81 -16.79 -29.01
CA ASP A 35 19.90 -15.83 -28.81
C ASP A 35 20.36 -15.15 -30.11
N THR A 36 20.86 -13.91 -30.02
CA THR A 36 22.01 -13.45 -30.81
C THR A 36 22.69 -12.17 -30.23
N PRO A 37 24.02 -12.01 -30.39
CA PRO A 37 24.82 -10.97 -29.72
C PRO A 37 25.32 -9.84 -30.66
N GLY A 38 25.76 -8.71 -30.09
CA GLY A 38 26.77 -7.82 -30.69
C GLY A 38 26.49 -6.32 -30.64
N ALA A 39 27.39 -5.54 -30.03
CA ALA A 39 27.47 -4.08 -30.14
C ALA A 39 28.95 -3.65 -30.31
N PRO A 40 29.22 -2.55 -31.04
CA PRO A 40 30.18 -1.58 -30.51
C PRO A 40 29.89 -0.09 -30.83
N GLY A 41 30.27 0.79 -29.89
CA GLY A 41 31.01 2.04 -30.16
C GLY A 41 30.26 3.36 -30.43
N ALA A 42 30.40 4.34 -29.52
CA ALA A 42 30.19 5.78 -29.77
C ALA A 42 31.54 6.48 -30.07
N PRO A 43 31.61 7.65 -30.75
CA PRO A 43 31.69 8.92 -29.99
C PRO A 43 31.22 10.21 -30.74
N GLY A 44 31.07 11.32 -29.98
CA GLY A 44 31.37 12.68 -30.48
C GLY A 44 30.28 13.75 -30.32
N ALA A 45 30.53 14.75 -29.47
CA ALA A 45 29.91 16.09 -29.48
C ALA A 45 31.01 17.12 -29.83
N PRO A 46 30.70 18.30 -30.42
CA PRO A 46 30.37 19.47 -29.59
C PRO A 46 29.49 20.55 -30.26
N GLY A 47 28.94 21.48 -29.45
CA GLY A 47 28.47 22.77 -29.95
C GLY A 47 27.39 23.43 -29.07
N ALA A 48 27.79 24.40 -28.25
CA ALA A 48 26.86 25.33 -27.61
C ALA A 48 26.98 26.71 -28.28
N PRO A 49 25.89 27.49 -28.29
CA PRO A 49 26.00 28.87 -27.81
C PRO A 49 24.89 29.24 -26.81
N ARG A 50 25.27 30.12 -25.87
CA ARG A 50 24.45 30.69 -24.79
C ARG A 50 23.65 31.89 -25.30
N HIS A 51 22.36 32.01 -24.94
CA HIS A 51 21.66 33.29 -24.80
C HIS A 51 20.54 33.23 -23.72
N SER A 52 20.42 34.33 -22.95
CA SER A 52 19.25 34.85 -22.21
C SER A 52 18.56 34.03 -21.09
N GLY A 53 19.20 33.95 -19.91
CA GLY A 53 18.64 33.29 -18.70
C GLY A 53 17.50 34.02 -17.96
N HIS A 54 16.91 35.10 -18.50
CA HIS A 54 15.82 35.84 -17.81
C HIS A 54 14.47 35.80 -18.55
N GLU A 55 14.43 35.50 -19.86
CA GLU A 55 13.18 35.27 -20.60
C GLU A 55 12.62 33.85 -20.39
N ASP A 56 13.50 32.89 -20.07
CA ASP A 56 13.11 31.50 -19.84
C ASP A 56 12.36 31.28 -18.52
N LEU A 57 12.57 32.11 -17.49
CA LEU A 57 11.91 31.93 -16.20
C LEU A 57 10.43 32.30 -16.26
N THR A 58 10.08 33.39 -16.93
CA THR A 58 8.67 33.79 -17.12
C THR A 58 7.95 32.81 -18.04
N ALA A 59 8.58 32.36 -19.12
CA ALA A 59 8.03 31.34 -19.99
C ALA A 59 7.84 29.99 -19.26
N ARG A 60 8.78 29.61 -18.40
CA ARG A 60 8.69 28.41 -17.56
C ARG A 60 7.62 28.54 -16.48
N ALA A 61 7.51 29.71 -15.84
CA ALA A 61 6.47 30.01 -14.87
C ALA A 61 5.07 29.97 -15.53
N ALA A 62 4.93 30.53 -16.73
CA ALA A 62 3.70 30.47 -17.50
C ALA A 62 3.32 29.02 -17.85
N ARG A 63 4.29 28.20 -18.30
CA ARG A 63 4.06 26.76 -18.57
C ARG A 63 3.65 25.98 -17.31
N LEU A 64 4.30 26.24 -16.18
CA LEU A 64 3.95 25.60 -14.90
C LEU A 64 2.57 26.05 -14.40
N SER A 65 2.22 27.32 -14.60
CA SER A 65 0.89 27.83 -14.25
C SER A 65 -0.21 27.21 -15.12
N ALA A 66 0.03 27.07 -16.43
CA ALA A 66 -0.90 26.42 -17.35
C ALA A 66 -1.04 24.92 -17.04
N GLN A 67 0.06 24.25 -16.67
CA GLN A 67 0.03 22.85 -16.24
C GLN A 67 -0.76 22.68 -14.94
N ARG A 68 -0.61 23.61 -13.99
CA ARG A 68 -1.38 23.60 -12.74
C ARG A 68 -2.87 23.84 -12.98
N ALA A 69 -3.23 24.81 -13.83
CA ALA A 69 -4.62 25.07 -14.17
C ALA A 69 -5.29 23.87 -14.85
N ARG A 70 -4.56 23.14 -15.70
CA ARG A 70 -5.05 21.91 -16.32
C ARG A 70 -5.29 20.80 -15.30
N LEU A 71 -4.37 20.61 -14.35
CA LEU A 71 -4.54 19.62 -13.28
C LEU A 71 -5.71 19.96 -12.36
N GLU A 72 -5.89 21.24 -12.03
CA GLU A 72 -7.01 21.72 -11.22
C GLU A 72 -8.36 21.52 -11.94
N GLN A 73 -8.39 21.70 -13.27
CA GLN A 73 -9.57 21.42 -14.08
C GLN A 73 -9.88 19.91 -14.16
N GLU A 74 -8.84 19.06 -14.25
CA GLU A 74 -9.00 17.60 -14.21
C GLU A 74 -9.49 17.14 -12.82
N GLU A 75 -8.99 17.73 -11.74
CA GLU A 75 -9.45 17.46 -10.36
C GLU A 75 -10.91 17.88 -10.16
N ALA A 76 -11.29 19.06 -10.64
CA ALA A 76 -12.68 19.52 -10.59
C ALA A 76 -13.63 18.62 -11.39
N ALA A 77 -13.18 18.09 -12.54
CA ALA A 77 -13.96 17.15 -13.34
C ALA A 77 -14.16 15.81 -12.62
N LEU A 78 -13.11 15.28 -11.96
CA LEU A 78 -13.19 14.06 -11.16
C LEU A 78 -14.09 14.25 -9.94
N GLN A 79 -14.00 15.40 -9.26
CA GLN A 79 -14.84 15.72 -8.11
C GLN A 79 -16.32 15.79 -8.51
N ALA A 80 -16.65 16.42 -9.63
CA ALA A 80 -18.02 16.47 -10.15
C ALA A 80 -18.55 15.07 -10.52
N ASP A 81 -17.68 14.17 -10.99
CA ASP A 81 -18.06 12.80 -11.32
C ASP A 81 -18.33 11.95 -10.05
N VAL A 82 -17.50 12.13 -9.02
CA VAL A 82 -17.72 11.53 -7.69
C VAL A 82 -19.02 12.03 -7.08
N GLU A 83 -19.34 13.32 -7.19
CA GLU A 83 -20.61 13.87 -6.71
C GLU A 83 -21.81 13.30 -7.46
N ARG A 84 -21.71 13.14 -8.80
CA ARG A 84 -22.76 12.46 -9.58
C ARG A 84 -22.98 11.02 -9.14
N LEU A 85 -21.90 10.28 -8.88
CA LEU A 85 -21.98 8.90 -8.39
C LEU A 85 -22.59 8.84 -6.98
N ASN A 86 -22.19 9.73 -6.07
CA ASN A 86 -22.76 9.83 -4.73
C ASN A 86 -24.25 10.19 -4.75
N HIS A 87 -24.67 11.09 -5.65
CA HIS A 87 -26.08 11.40 -5.85
C HIS A 87 -26.88 10.24 -6.47
N ALA A 88 -26.27 9.43 -7.32
CA ALA A 88 -26.89 8.20 -7.86
C ALA A 88 -27.01 7.09 -6.81
N LEU A 89 -26.18 7.11 -5.77
CA LEU A 89 -26.17 6.16 -4.65
C LEU A 89 -27.07 6.58 -3.47
N ALA A 90 -27.71 7.75 -3.53
CA ALA A 90 -28.65 8.18 -2.49
C ALA A 90 -29.92 7.30 -2.51
N PRO A 91 -30.26 6.59 -1.41
CA PRO A 91 -31.40 5.69 -1.38
C PRO A 91 -32.73 6.47 -1.32
N THR A 92 -33.64 6.16 -2.24
CA THR A 92 -35.09 6.42 -2.10
C THR A 92 -35.63 5.83 -0.80
N PRO A 93 -36.41 6.56 0.02
CA PRO A 93 -37.01 5.97 1.22
C PRO A 93 -38.32 5.24 0.89
N ALA A 94 -38.59 4.21 1.70
CA ALA A 94 -39.75 3.29 1.76
C ALA A 94 -39.70 2.08 0.80
N ALA A 95 -39.98 0.84 1.21
CA ALA A 95 -40.70 0.32 2.37
C ALA A 95 -40.15 -1.04 2.84
N GLY A 96 -40.41 -1.39 4.10
CA GLY A 96 -39.77 -2.49 4.83
C GLY A 96 -40.18 -3.91 4.42
N SER A 97 -39.38 -4.88 4.87
CA SER A 97 -39.81 -6.13 5.49
C SER A 97 -38.57 -6.90 5.97
N GLY A 98 -38.65 -7.49 7.17
CA GLY A 98 -37.54 -8.21 7.78
C GLY A 98 -37.25 -9.55 7.10
N SER A 99 -35.97 -9.92 7.05
CA SER A 99 -35.52 -11.32 7.04
C SER A 99 -34.01 -11.41 7.35
N ALA A 100 -33.65 -12.51 8.00
CA ALA A 100 -32.36 -13.01 8.54
C ALA A 100 -31.04 -12.63 7.83
N PRO A 101 -29.86 -12.76 8.51
CA PRO A 101 -28.57 -12.40 7.95
C PRO A 101 -28.21 -13.30 6.76
N ARG A 102 -28.20 -12.69 5.58
CA ARG A 102 -27.78 -13.30 4.32
C ARG A 102 -26.25 -13.33 4.26
N PRO A 103 -25.59 -14.44 3.87
CA PRO A 103 -24.15 -14.45 3.66
C PRO A 103 -23.78 -13.40 2.61
N ALA A 104 -22.67 -12.70 2.86
CA ALA A 104 -22.17 -11.61 2.04
C ALA A 104 -22.18 -12.02 0.56
N ARG A 105 -23.01 -11.33 -0.23
CA ARG A 105 -22.93 -11.39 -1.68
C ARG A 105 -21.57 -10.83 -2.06
N SER A 106 -20.68 -11.67 -2.58
CA SER A 106 -19.56 -11.20 -3.41
C SER A 106 -20.16 -10.28 -4.46
N THR A 107 -19.82 -9.00 -4.39
CA THR A 107 -20.05 -8.07 -5.49
C THR A 107 -19.39 -8.67 -6.73
N PRO A 108 -20.13 -8.88 -7.85
CA PRO A 108 -19.52 -9.35 -9.08
C PRO A 108 -18.49 -8.31 -9.50
N VAL A 109 -17.22 -8.70 -9.47
CA VAL A 109 -16.13 -7.81 -9.83
C VAL A 109 -16.27 -7.48 -11.32
N PRO A 110 -16.31 -6.19 -11.72
CA PRO A 110 -16.51 -5.82 -13.11
C PRO A 110 -15.36 -6.36 -13.96
N HIS A 111 -15.69 -7.22 -14.91
CA HIS A 111 -14.75 -7.77 -15.88
C HIS A 111 -14.35 -6.64 -16.84
N LEU A 112 -13.10 -6.19 -16.80
CA LEU A 112 -12.58 -5.25 -17.78
C LEU A 112 -12.23 -6.03 -19.05
N ASP A 113 -13.07 -6.02 -20.08
CA ASP A 113 -12.69 -6.57 -21.40
C ASP A 113 -11.75 -5.57 -22.10
N ILE A 114 -10.46 -5.61 -21.77
CA ILE A 114 -9.42 -4.89 -22.51
C ILE A 114 -8.71 -5.90 -23.39
N SER A 115 -8.93 -5.85 -24.70
CA SER A 115 -8.17 -6.64 -25.67
C SER A 115 -6.72 -6.17 -25.72
N ALA A 116 -5.77 -7.08 -25.95
CA ALA A 116 -4.36 -6.74 -26.10
C ALA A 116 -4.12 -5.77 -27.27
N ASP A 117 -4.94 -5.85 -28.31
CA ASP A 117 -4.86 -5.01 -29.51
C ASP A 117 -5.32 -3.57 -29.28
N ASP A 118 -6.11 -3.33 -28.23
CA ASP A 118 -6.63 -2.00 -27.87
C ASP A 118 -5.77 -1.29 -26.81
N LEU A 119 -4.70 -1.95 -26.33
CA LEU A 119 -3.90 -1.43 -25.23
C LEU A 119 -2.95 -0.33 -25.69
N THR A 120 -3.28 0.92 -25.37
CA THR A 120 -2.38 2.05 -25.65
C THR A 120 -1.14 2.01 -24.75
N LEU A 121 -0.03 2.59 -25.21
CA LEU A 121 1.21 2.70 -24.42
C LEU A 121 0.98 3.40 -23.07
N THR A 122 0.12 4.41 -23.05
CA THR A 122 -0.24 5.16 -21.83
C THR A 122 -0.95 4.27 -20.83
N GLU A 123 -1.90 3.44 -21.27
CA GLU A 123 -2.62 2.48 -20.44
C GLU A 123 -1.70 1.36 -19.96
N ALA A 124 -0.88 0.79 -20.83
CA ALA A 124 0.14 -0.18 -20.45
C ALA A 124 1.07 0.37 -19.36
N GLY A 125 1.49 1.63 -19.48
CA GLY A 125 2.28 2.32 -18.46
C GLY A 125 1.53 2.49 -17.13
N ARG A 126 0.22 2.79 -17.17
CA ARG A 126 -0.63 2.89 -15.97
C ARG A 126 -0.77 1.53 -15.28
N ILE A 127 -1.08 0.48 -16.03
CA ILE A 127 -1.19 -0.90 -15.53
C ILE A 127 0.14 -1.34 -14.92
N ARG A 128 1.27 -1.04 -15.57
CA ARG A 128 2.59 -1.40 -15.04
C ARG A 128 2.90 -0.73 -13.71
N ARG A 129 2.55 0.56 -13.53
CA ARG A 129 2.73 1.27 -12.26
C ARG A 129 1.83 0.70 -11.17
N ALA A 130 0.57 0.42 -11.48
CA ALA A 130 -0.35 -0.23 -10.56
C ALA A 130 0.20 -1.59 -10.12
N TYR A 131 0.62 -2.43 -11.06
CA TYR A 131 1.26 -3.71 -10.78
C TYR A 131 2.46 -3.58 -9.85
N LYS A 132 3.34 -2.58 -10.07
CA LYS A 132 4.52 -2.38 -9.23
C LYS A 132 4.17 -2.01 -7.80
N ILE A 133 3.12 -1.23 -7.59
CA ILE A 133 2.61 -0.92 -6.25
C ILE A 133 2.07 -2.19 -5.59
N THR A 134 1.30 -2.98 -6.32
CA THR A 134 0.74 -4.25 -5.82
C THR A 134 1.82 -5.26 -5.50
N GLU A 135 2.84 -5.40 -6.35
CA GLU A 135 3.98 -6.31 -6.17
C GLU A 135 4.72 -6.01 -4.86
N ALA A 136 4.90 -4.72 -4.53
CA ALA A 136 5.49 -4.31 -3.25
C ALA A 136 4.57 -4.60 -2.05
N ALA A 137 3.25 -4.58 -2.25
CA ALA A 137 2.25 -4.87 -1.22
C ALA A 137 1.95 -6.36 -1.04
N LEU A 138 2.33 -7.24 -1.99
CA LEU A 138 2.02 -8.67 -1.98
C LEU A 138 2.35 -9.37 -0.65
N PRO A 139 3.52 -9.17 -0.03
CA PRO A 139 3.83 -9.83 1.23
C PRO A 139 2.83 -9.50 2.34
N ARG A 140 2.41 -8.22 2.42
CA ARG A 140 1.40 -7.78 3.39
C ARG A 140 0.07 -8.47 3.08
N LEU A 141 -0.41 -8.36 1.84
CA LEU A 141 -1.70 -8.92 1.40
C LEU A 141 -1.80 -10.43 1.66
N VAL A 142 -0.73 -11.19 1.41
CA VAL A 142 -0.66 -12.62 1.72
C VAL A 142 -0.84 -12.88 3.22
N LEU A 143 -0.16 -12.11 4.07
CA LEU A 143 -0.26 -12.27 5.52
C LEU A 143 -1.63 -11.84 6.06
N GLU A 144 -2.29 -10.84 5.46
CA GLU A 144 -3.66 -10.47 5.86
C GLU A 144 -4.66 -11.55 5.49
N ALA A 145 -4.62 -12.04 4.25
CA ALA A 145 -5.52 -13.08 3.79
C ALA A 145 -5.35 -14.39 4.59
N ALA A 146 -4.11 -14.74 4.94
CA ALA A 146 -3.85 -15.88 5.82
C ALA A 146 -4.38 -15.66 7.24
N ALA A 147 -4.28 -14.44 7.78
CA ALA A 147 -4.86 -14.09 9.08
C ALA A 147 -6.40 -14.12 9.07
N ASP A 148 -7.02 -13.83 7.93
CA ASP A 148 -8.46 -13.97 7.67
C ASP A 148 -8.88 -15.43 7.44
N GLY A 149 -7.94 -16.38 7.49
CA GLY A 149 -8.20 -17.82 7.40
C GLY A 149 -8.29 -18.37 5.98
N LEU A 150 -7.90 -17.61 4.96
CA LEU A 150 -7.83 -18.12 3.59
C LEU A 150 -6.69 -19.14 3.47
N ASP A 151 -6.95 -20.21 2.71
CA ASP A 151 -5.93 -21.20 2.43
C ASP A 151 -4.94 -20.72 1.34
N THR A 152 -3.75 -21.31 1.32
CA THR A 152 -2.70 -20.92 0.37
C THR A 152 -3.14 -20.99 -1.11
N PRO A 153 -3.86 -22.03 -1.57
CA PRO A 153 -4.38 -22.06 -2.94
C PRO A 153 -5.36 -20.94 -3.28
N ALA A 154 -6.26 -20.55 -2.36
CA ALA A 154 -7.18 -19.43 -2.58
C ALA A 154 -6.41 -18.10 -2.66
N ILE A 155 -5.49 -17.84 -1.73
CA ILE A 155 -4.65 -16.63 -1.74
C ILE A 155 -3.89 -16.52 -3.06
N ALA A 156 -3.28 -17.62 -3.52
CA ALA A 156 -2.54 -17.66 -4.77
C ALA A 156 -3.42 -17.32 -5.97
N ARG A 157 -4.64 -17.86 -6.01
CA ARG A 157 -5.61 -17.60 -7.08
C ARG A 157 -6.06 -16.15 -7.10
N ASP A 158 -6.39 -15.60 -5.94
CA ASP A 158 -6.97 -14.25 -5.82
C ASP A 158 -5.92 -13.16 -6.09
N LEU A 159 -4.66 -13.39 -5.69
CA LEU A 159 -3.54 -12.49 -5.95
C LEU A 159 -2.83 -12.76 -7.29
N ALA A 160 -3.28 -13.75 -8.05
CA ALA A 160 -2.67 -14.19 -9.30
C ALA A 160 -1.16 -14.49 -9.17
N VAL A 161 -0.77 -15.21 -8.11
CA VAL A 161 0.62 -15.66 -7.87
C VAL A 161 0.69 -17.18 -7.74
N THR A 162 1.89 -17.75 -7.72
CA THR A 162 2.04 -19.20 -7.52
C THR A 162 1.84 -19.57 -6.04
N PRO A 163 1.28 -20.76 -5.74
CA PRO A 163 1.20 -21.25 -4.36
C PRO A 163 2.56 -21.31 -3.66
N SER A 164 3.62 -21.68 -4.40
CA SER A 164 5.01 -21.69 -3.88
C SER A 164 5.48 -20.30 -3.43
N TYR A 165 5.06 -19.24 -4.13
CA TYR A 165 5.37 -17.86 -3.71
C TYR A 165 4.67 -17.53 -2.39
N VAL A 166 3.40 -17.89 -2.25
CA VAL A 166 2.62 -17.68 -1.01
C VAL A 166 3.25 -18.44 0.16
N TYR A 167 3.57 -19.74 0.00
CA TYR A 167 4.25 -20.52 1.03
C TYR A 167 5.57 -19.90 1.45
N ARG A 168 6.35 -19.39 0.48
CA ARG A 168 7.62 -18.71 0.76
C ARG A 168 7.40 -17.47 1.64
N ILE A 169 6.43 -16.63 1.31
CA ILE A 169 6.11 -15.43 2.10
C ILE A 169 5.67 -15.81 3.52
N LEU A 170 4.76 -16.77 3.67
CA LEU A 170 4.27 -17.21 4.99
C LEU A 170 5.38 -17.80 5.86
N ARG A 171 6.36 -18.45 5.25
CA ARG A 171 7.53 -19.00 5.94
C ARG A 171 8.55 -17.94 6.32
N GLU A 172 8.81 -16.97 5.44
CA GLU A 172 9.93 -16.04 5.56
C GLU A 172 9.54 -14.71 6.19
N ARG A 173 8.26 -14.43 6.36
CA ARG A 173 7.77 -13.15 6.87
C ARG A 173 6.75 -13.34 7.97
N VAL A 174 6.59 -12.29 8.76
CA VAL A 174 5.63 -12.24 9.86
C VAL A 174 5.04 -10.84 9.93
N ARG A 175 3.73 -10.77 10.16
CA ARG A 175 3.02 -9.52 10.41
C ARG A 175 2.92 -9.32 11.91
N TYR A 176 3.29 -8.14 12.38
CA TYR A 176 3.04 -7.71 13.75
C TYR A 176 1.99 -6.60 13.75
N SER A 177 1.03 -6.70 14.66
CA SER A 177 0.30 -5.53 15.13
C SER A 177 1.03 -4.96 16.34
N TRP A 178 1.06 -3.64 16.49
CA TRP A 178 1.77 -3.01 17.61
C TRP A 178 0.98 -1.83 18.19
N ARG A 179 1.25 -1.52 19.46
CA ARG A 179 0.72 -0.37 20.20
C ARG A 179 1.84 0.27 20.99
N LEU A 180 1.90 1.59 20.93
CA LEU A 180 2.85 2.44 21.64
C LEU A 180 2.12 3.18 22.75
N ASP A 181 2.66 3.06 23.96
CA ASP A 181 2.10 3.70 25.15
C ASP A 181 3.11 4.71 25.74
N VAL A 182 2.59 5.80 26.31
CA VAL A 182 3.35 6.81 27.04
C VAL A 182 2.88 6.81 28.49
N ARG A 183 3.82 7.01 29.41
CA ARG A 183 3.52 7.09 30.83
C ARG A 183 3.28 8.53 31.24
N ASP A 184 2.06 8.84 31.66
CA ASP A 184 1.68 10.14 32.20
C ASP A 184 1.15 9.97 33.63
N GLY A 185 1.83 10.59 34.60
CA GLY A 185 1.42 10.55 36.01
C GLY A 185 1.26 9.14 36.61
N GLY A 186 1.97 8.14 36.09
CA GLY A 186 1.85 6.73 36.53
C GLY A 186 0.80 5.91 35.78
N THR A 187 0.04 6.51 34.86
CA THR A 187 -0.94 5.82 34.01
C THR A 187 -0.38 5.64 32.60
N TRP A 188 -0.63 4.47 32.00
CA TRP A 188 -0.30 4.22 30.60
C TRP A 188 -1.39 4.78 29.70
N THR A 189 -1.01 5.61 28.74
CA THR A 189 -1.91 6.17 27.73
C THR A 189 -1.46 5.72 26.35
N VAL A 190 -2.41 5.32 25.51
CA VAL A 190 -2.11 4.89 24.14
C VAL A 190 -1.72 6.12 23.32
N ARG A 191 -0.51 6.11 22.78
CA ARG A 191 -0.01 7.16 21.90
C ARG A 191 -0.30 6.85 20.44
N SER A 192 -0.03 5.62 20.01
CA SER A 192 -0.16 5.21 18.61
C SER A 192 -0.33 3.70 18.48
N SER A 193 -0.84 3.24 17.36
CA SER A 193 -0.91 1.83 17.01
C SER A 193 -0.78 1.64 15.51
N GLY A 194 -0.29 0.49 15.09
CA GLY A 194 -0.11 0.19 13.68
C GLY A 194 0.22 -1.26 13.43
N GLN A 195 0.66 -1.53 12.21
CA GLN A 195 1.04 -2.86 11.74
C GLN A 195 2.34 -2.75 10.95
N ASP A 196 3.17 -3.78 11.05
CA ASP A 196 4.40 -3.88 10.28
C ASP A 196 4.62 -5.32 9.81
N VAL A 197 5.32 -5.49 8.69
CA VAL A 197 5.69 -6.79 8.12
C VAL A 197 7.20 -6.87 8.10
N VAL A 198 7.74 -7.81 8.87
CA VAL A 198 9.18 -8.01 8.99
C VAL A 198 9.56 -9.41 8.51
N ASP A 199 10.83 -9.56 8.14
CA ASP A 199 11.38 -10.88 7.86
C ASP A 199 11.41 -11.72 9.15
N ARG A 200 11.03 -12.99 9.03
CA ARG A 200 10.98 -13.95 10.13
C ARG A 200 12.39 -14.42 10.44
N ALA A 201 13.10 -13.64 11.23
CA ALA A 201 14.39 -14.00 11.82
C ALA A 201 14.34 -13.94 13.35
N LEU A 202 15.31 -14.57 14.02
CA LEU A 202 15.41 -14.53 15.48
C LEU A 202 15.52 -13.07 15.97
N GLY A 203 14.73 -12.70 16.97
CA GLY A 203 14.70 -11.35 17.56
C GLY A 203 14.16 -10.25 16.64
N SER A 204 13.35 -10.59 15.63
CA SER A 204 12.76 -9.59 14.73
C SER A 204 11.67 -8.76 15.41
N ASP A 205 10.94 -9.36 16.35
CA ASP A 205 10.04 -8.70 17.30
C ASP A 205 10.78 -7.65 18.15
N THR A 206 11.90 -8.03 18.78
CA THR A 206 12.69 -7.11 19.61
C THR A 206 13.27 -5.96 18.79
N ARG A 207 13.84 -6.25 17.60
CA ARG A 207 14.39 -5.20 16.72
C ARG A 207 13.31 -4.23 16.24
N LEU A 208 12.11 -4.74 15.92
CA LEU A 208 10.96 -3.90 15.56
C LEU A 208 10.53 -3.03 16.75
N ALA A 209 10.42 -3.62 17.95
CA ALA A 209 10.06 -2.93 19.17
C ALA A 209 11.03 -1.79 19.51
N GLU A 210 12.34 -2.06 19.47
CA GLU A 210 13.39 -1.07 19.72
C GLU A 210 13.33 0.08 18.70
N LYS A 211 13.18 -0.25 17.42
CA LYS A 211 13.01 0.75 16.35
C LYS A 211 11.80 1.65 16.61
N LEU A 212 10.64 1.05 16.90
CA LEU A 212 9.40 1.80 17.17
C LEU A 212 9.53 2.72 18.39
N LEU A 213 10.16 2.26 19.47
CA LEU A 213 10.43 3.08 20.66
C LEU A 213 11.40 4.23 20.34
N ALA A 214 12.44 3.97 19.56
CA ALA A 214 13.43 4.98 19.17
C ALA A 214 12.82 6.08 18.28
N GLU A 215 12.00 5.72 17.31
CA GLU A 215 11.39 6.66 16.36
C GLU A 215 10.23 7.47 16.97
N SER A 216 9.43 6.86 17.84
CA SER A 216 8.25 7.51 18.40
C SER A 216 8.51 8.28 19.70
N GLY A 217 9.58 7.93 20.43
CA GLY A 217 9.81 8.41 21.79
C GLY A 217 8.73 7.94 22.78
N ALA A 218 8.05 6.83 22.50
CA ALA A 218 7.15 6.18 23.46
C ALA A 218 7.94 5.49 24.59
N ASP A 219 7.24 5.22 25.69
CA ASP A 219 7.83 4.62 26.89
C ASP A 219 7.65 3.09 26.91
N ARG A 220 6.63 2.57 26.22
CA ARG A 220 6.35 1.14 26.12
C ARG A 220 5.80 0.79 24.75
N VAL A 221 6.12 -0.41 24.28
CA VAL A 221 5.57 -1.00 23.07
C VAL A 221 5.06 -2.40 23.36
N LEU A 222 3.83 -2.67 22.90
CA LEU A 222 3.23 -3.98 22.87
C LEU A 222 3.19 -4.48 21.43
N LEU A 223 3.61 -5.72 21.18
CA LEU A 223 3.51 -6.37 19.88
C LEU A 223 2.67 -7.63 19.97
N TRP A 224 1.94 -7.92 18.90
CA TRP A 224 1.21 -9.17 18.68
C TRP A 224 1.60 -9.73 17.31
N GLU A 225 1.94 -11.02 17.22
CA GLU A 225 2.02 -11.71 15.94
C GLU A 225 0.60 -11.84 15.35
N GLY A 226 0.38 -11.29 14.16
CA GLY A 226 -0.93 -11.25 13.51
C GLY A 226 -1.83 -10.13 13.99
N ALA A 227 -3.11 -10.45 14.23
CA ALA A 227 -4.11 -9.47 14.67
C ALA A 227 -3.94 -9.13 16.15
N ARG A 228 -4.14 -7.87 16.50
CA ARG A 228 -4.16 -7.44 17.90
C ARG A 228 -5.34 -8.08 18.63
N THR A 229 -5.07 -8.64 19.81
CA THR A 229 -6.08 -9.19 20.71
C THR A 229 -6.08 -8.43 22.05
N THR A 230 -5.81 -9.12 23.17
CA THR A 230 -5.71 -8.52 24.50
C THR A 230 -4.26 -8.19 24.84
N ASP A 231 -4.05 -7.23 25.73
CA ASP A 231 -2.71 -6.82 26.17
C ASP A 231 -1.92 -7.98 26.81
N ALA A 232 -2.61 -8.89 27.51
CA ALA A 232 -2.01 -10.10 28.08
C ALA A 232 -1.56 -11.13 27.04
N GLN A 233 -2.03 -11.01 25.80
CA GLN A 233 -1.63 -11.88 24.68
C GLN A 233 -0.59 -11.22 23.77
N ALA A 234 -0.03 -10.08 24.18
CA ALA A 234 1.10 -9.49 23.48
C ALA A 234 2.28 -10.49 23.49
N THR A 235 2.83 -10.75 22.30
CA THR A 235 4.03 -11.60 22.14
C THR A 235 5.27 -10.92 22.68
N LEU A 236 5.30 -9.59 22.70
CA LEU A 236 6.34 -8.79 23.34
C LEU A 236 5.73 -7.60 24.07
N ASP A 237 6.25 -7.36 25.26
CA ASP A 237 6.00 -6.18 26.07
C ASP A 237 7.35 -5.57 26.46
N LEU A 238 7.74 -4.49 25.77
CA LEU A 238 9.02 -3.83 25.98
C LEU A 238 8.80 -2.41 26.48
N ALA A 239 9.24 -2.14 27.70
CA ALA A 239 9.29 -0.79 28.27
C ALA A 239 10.73 -0.26 28.23
N ARG A 240 10.88 1.03 27.91
CA ARG A 240 12.16 1.72 28.03
C ARG A 240 12.56 1.71 29.51
N PRO A 241 13.83 1.36 29.84
CA PRO A 241 14.29 1.46 31.22
C PRO A 241 14.13 2.90 31.69
N GLU A 242 13.54 3.09 32.87
CA GLU A 242 13.50 4.41 33.50
C GLU A 242 14.94 4.91 33.59
N LEU A 243 15.21 6.06 32.96
CA LEU A 243 16.41 6.83 33.28
C LEU A 243 16.29 7.17 34.76
N GLY A 244 16.95 6.37 35.60
CA GLY A 244 17.01 6.60 37.04
C GLY A 244 17.48 8.04 37.30
N PRO A 245 17.09 8.64 38.45
CA PRO A 245 17.44 10.00 38.77
C PRO A 245 18.96 10.19 38.60
N PRO A 246 19.42 11.35 38.08
CA PRO A 246 20.83 11.62 37.92
C PRO A 246 21.52 11.34 39.26
N ARG A 247 22.49 10.42 39.25
CA ARG A 247 23.26 10.11 40.46
C ARG A 247 23.77 11.44 41.01
N PRO A 248 23.56 11.75 42.30
CA PRO A 248 24.14 12.95 42.87
C PRO A 248 25.64 12.84 42.71
N GLU A 249 26.23 13.74 41.92
CA GLU A 249 27.68 13.91 41.88
C GLU A 249 28.10 14.26 43.30
N GLY A 250 28.74 13.30 43.97
CA GLY A 250 29.27 13.48 45.31
C GLY A 250 30.27 14.63 45.30
N ARG A 251 29.95 15.68 46.06
CA ARG A 251 30.91 16.68 46.52
C ARG A 251 31.74 16.12 47.67
#